data_AF-A0A8D0C5W6-F1
#
_entry.id   AF-A0A8D0C5W6-F1
#
_cell.length_a   1.000
_cell.length_b   1.000
_cell.length_c   1.000
_cell.angle_alpha   90.00
_cell.angle_beta   90.00
_cell.angle_gamma   90.00
#
_symmetry.space_group_name_H-M   'P 1'
#
loop_
_entity.id
_entity.type
_entity.pdbx_description
1 polymer ?
#
loop_
_entity_poly.entity_id
_entity_poly.type
_entity_poly.pdbx_seq_one_letter_code
_entity_poly.pdbx_strand_id
1 'polypeptide(L)'
;MSTNPLMNYPASNKYRKQFIRCAMEKKTPGADSIPAKIHKQGGQGLTMKLLQLFQLIWEEEEAIPQDFKDASIIHLYNHKENRQICNNYRGISILSSASKILARLLLNFHRGL
;
A
#
# COMPACT_ATOMS: atom_id res chain seq x y z
N MET A 1 -15.03 -7.11 -30.81
CA MET A 1 -14.33 -7.46 -29.56
C MET A 1 -13.97 -6.16 -28.86
N SER A 2 -14.81 -5.71 -27.93
CA SER A 2 -14.56 -4.50 -27.14
C SER A 2 -13.45 -4.82 -26.15
N THR A 3 -12.26 -4.25 -26.33
CA THR A 3 -11.21 -4.30 -25.30
C THR A 3 -11.69 -3.44 -24.14
N ASN A 4 -12.21 -4.09 -23.11
CA ASN A 4 -12.63 -3.42 -21.88
C ASN A 4 -11.41 -2.65 -21.34
N PRO A 5 -11.47 -1.32 -21.13
CA PRO A 5 -10.31 -0.52 -20.69
C PRO A 5 -9.70 -1.01 -19.36
N LEU A 6 -10.52 -1.73 -18.58
CA LEU A 6 -10.17 -2.39 -17.31
C LEU A 6 -9.20 -3.57 -17.49
N MET A 7 -9.13 -4.18 -18.69
CA MET A 7 -8.30 -5.35 -18.99
C MET A 7 -6.82 -4.97 -19.26
N ASN A 8 -6.50 -3.67 -19.31
CA ASN A 8 -5.15 -3.14 -19.51
C ASN A 8 -4.49 -2.65 -18.21
N TYR A 9 -5.15 -2.92 -17.09
CA TYR A 9 -4.73 -2.59 -15.73
C TYR A 9 -4.45 -3.89 -14.98
N PRO A 10 -3.33 -4.03 -14.24
CA PRO A 10 -2.24 -3.07 -13.97
C PRO A 10 -1.08 -3.12 -14.99
N ALA A 11 -1.30 -3.67 -16.20
CA ALA A 11 -0.24 -3.89 -17.18
C ALA A 11 0.37 -2.61 -17.79
N SER A 12 -0.28 -1.45 -17.67
CA SER A 12 0.17 -0.21 -18.29
C SER A 12 1.47 0.37 -17.72
N ASN A 13 2.28 1.01 -18.57
CA ASN A 13 3.50 1.71 -18.15
C ASN A 13 3.24 2.86 -17.16
N LYS A 14 2.05 3.48 -17.22
CA LYS A 14 1.63 4.53 -16.27
C LYS A 14 1.48 3.94 -14.86
N TYR A 15 0.88 2.75 -14.75
CA TYR A 15 0.72 2.05 -13.48
C TYR A 15 2.05 1.57 -12.89
N ARG A 16 2.95 1.02 -13.72
CA ARG A 16 4.29 0.62 -13.28
C ARG A 16 5.09 1.80 -12.72
N LYS A 17 5.08 2.95 -13.40
CA LYS A 17 5.69 4.20 -12.90
C LYS A 17 5.07 4.63 -11.57
N GLN A 18 3.75 4.49 -11.45
CA GLN A 18 3.05 4.82 -10.21
C GLN A 18 3.41 3.88 -9.06
N PHE A 19 3.52 2.57 -9.30
CA PHE A 19 3.97 1.59 -8.30
C PHE A 19 5.35 1.96 -7.77
N ILE A 20 6.30 2.23 -8.67
CA ILE A 20 7.67 2.61 -8.30
C ILE A 20 7.65 3.86 -7.42
N ARG A 21 6.85 4.87 -7.78
CA ARG A 21 6.66 6.08 -6.96
C ARG A 21 6.14 5.75 -5.56
N CYS A 22 5.07 4.94 -5.46
CA CYS A 22 4.49 4.54 -4.19
C CYS A 22 5.49 3.74 -3.31
N ALA A 23 6.25 2.83 -3.92
CA ALA A 23 7.26 2.00 -3.24
C ALA A 23 8.46 2.82 -2.74
N MET A 24 8.73 3.99 -3.31
CA MET A 24 9.79 4.90 -2.89
C MET A 24 9.40 5.82 -1.73
N GLU A 25 8.12 5.85 -1.33
CA GLU A 25 7.69 6.65 -0.18
C GLU A 25 8.30 6.08 1.13
N LYS A 26 9.01 6.93 1.89
CA LYS A 26 9.55 6.53 3.20
C LYS A 26 8.40 6.39 4.20
N LYS A 27 7.96 5.16 4.46
CA LYS A 27 6.92 4.85 5.46
C LYS A 27 7.42 3.85 6.50
N THR A 28 6.87 3.95 7.70
CA THR A 28 7.08 2.98 8.78
C THR A 28 6.63 1.59 8.32
N PRO A 29 7.38 0.52 8.62
CA PRO A 29 6.93 -0.86 8.41
C PRO A 29 5.58 -1.14 9.07
N GLY A 30 4.81 -2.08 8.52
CA GLY A 30 3.60 -2.59 9.17
C GLY A 30 3.90 -3.78 10.07
N ALA A 31 2.88 -4.59 10.36
CA ALA A 31 3.02 -5.85 11.09
C ALA A 31 4.00 -6.83 10.42
N ASP A 32 4.13 -6.72 9.08
CA ASP A 32 5.10 -7.47 8.27
C ASP A 32 6.57 -7.15 8.62
N SER A 33 6.83 -6.06 9.34
CA SER A 33 8.17 -5.56 9.66
C SER A 33 9.05 -5.31 8.43
N ILE A 34 8.46 -5.21 7.23
CA ILE A 34 9.17 -4.96 5.97
C ILE A 34 9.28 -3.44 5.76
N PRO A 35 10.48 -2.85 5.75
CA PRO A 35 10.64 -1.43 5.45
C PRO A 35 10.36 -1.13 3.97
N ALA A 36 9.76 0.02 3.69
CA ALA A 36 9.52 0.48 2.32
C ALA A 36 10.80 0.52 1.44
N LYS A 37 11.96 0.73 2.08
CA LYS A 37 13.28 0.70 1.42
C LYS A 37 13.58 -0.63 0.74
N ILE A 38 13.08 -1.75 1.26
CA ILE A 38 13.29 -3.09 0.67
C ILE A 38 12.61 -3.19 -0.70
N HIS A 39 11.43 -2.59 -0.88
CA HIS A 39 10.77 -2.57 -2.19
C HIS A 39 11.55 -1.76 -3.23
N LYS A 40 12.29 -0.73 -2.80
CA LYS A 40 13.22 0.01 -3.66
C LYS A 40 14.48 -0.79 -3.99
N GLN A 41 15.06 -1.49 -3.01
CA GLN A 41 16.33 -2.20 -3.14
C GLN A 41 16.20 -3.58 -3.78
N GLY A 42 15.05 -4.24 -3.65
CA GLY A 42 14.79 -5.55 -4.25
C GLY A 42 14.73 -5.54 -5.79
N GLY A 43 14.93 -4.38 -6.41
CA GLY A 43 15.12 -4.24 -7.84
C GLY A 43 13.90 -4.63 -8.68
N GLN A 44 14.17 -4.88 -9.96
CA GLN A 44 13.12 -5.17 -10.94
C GLN A 44 12.40 -6.49 -10.67
N GLY A 45 13.11 -7.51 -10.16
CA GLY A 45 12.51 -8.81 -9.85
C GLY A 45 11.42 -8.73 -8.79
N LEU A 46 11.71 -8.10 -7.64
CA LEU A 46 10.72 -7.90 -6.58
C LEU A 46 9.56 -7.00 -7.05
N THR A 47 9.88 -5.95 -7.80
CA THR A 47 8.89 -5.05 -8.40
C THR A 47 7.91 -5.80 -9.29
N MET A 48 8.40 -6.68 -10.17
CA MET A 48 7.57 -7.47 -11.07
C MET A 48 6.70 -8.47 -10.31
N LYS A 49 7.23 -9.12 -9.27
CA LYS A 49 6.44 -10.05 -8.44
C LYS A 49 5.31 -9.36 -7.67
N LEU A 50 5.56 -8.17 -7.12
CA LEU A 50 4.52 -7.39 -6.44
C LEU A 50 3.46 -6.87 -7.41
N LEU A 51 3.86 -6.43 -8.61
CA LEU A 51 2.92 -6.04 -9.66
C LEU A 51 2.05 -7.22 -10.11
N GLN A 52 2.63 -8.41 -10.29
CA GLN A 52 1.90 -9.63 -10.60
C GLN A 52 0.91 -9.98 -9.48
N LEU A 53 1.32 -9.87 -8.21
CA LEU A 53 0.42 -10.09 -7.08
C LEU A 53 -0.76 -9.10 -7.09
N PHE A 54 -0.50 -7.81 -7.32
CA PHE A 54 -1.57 -6.81 -7.37
C PHE A 54 -2.48 -6.97 -8.58
N GLN A 55 -1.96 -7.50 -9.69
CA GLN A 55 -2.77 -7.89 -10.85
C GLN A 55 -3.73 -9.02 -10.49
N LEU A 56 -3.25 -10.07 -9.84
CA LEU A 56 -4.09 -11.18 -9.40
C LEU A 56 -5.19 -10.69 -8.44
N ILE A 57 -4.82 -9.85 -7.47
CA ILE A 57 -5.79 -9.25 -6.53
C ILE A 57 -6.85 -8.41 -7.28
N TRP A 58 -6.46 -7.73 -8.35
CA TRP A 58 -7.38 -6.92 -9.15
C TRP A 58 -8.32 -7.75 -10.02
N GLU A 59 -7.78 -8.78 -10.68
CA GLU A 59 -8.55 -9.66 -11.57
C GLU A 59 -9.54 -10.53 -10.80
N GLU A 60 -9.23 -10.90 -9.56
CA GLU A 60 -10.08 -11.80 -8.77
C GLU A 60 -11.12 -11.11 -7.87
N GLU A 61 -11.28 -9.77 -7.92
CA GLU A 61 -12.22 -8.85 -7.20
C GLU A 61 -12.64 -9.15 -5.73
N GLU A 62 -12.87 -10.39 -5.31
CA GLU A 62 -13.21 -10.85 -3.95
C GLU A 62 -12.00 -11.21 -3.05
N ALA A 63 -10.77 -11.31 -3.58
CA ALA A 63 -9.66 -11.96 -2.87
C ALA A 63 -8.55 -11.03 -2.33
N ILE A 64 -8.85 -9.79 -1.88
CA ILE A 64 -7.83 -9.03 -1.12
C ILE A 64 -7.47 -9.84 0.14
N PRO A 65 -6.20 -10.26 0.31
CA PRO A 65 -5.78 -11.09 1.45
C PRO A 65 -6.13 -10.42 2.78
N GLN A 66 -6.42 -11.20 3.81
CA GLN A 66 -6.74 -10.63 5.13
C GLN A 66 -5.59 -9.78 5.69
N ASP A 67 -4.35 -10.27 5.54
CA ASP A 67 -3.13 -9.53 5.86
C ASP A 67 -3.03 -8.17 5.18
N PHE A 68 -3.71 -8.01 4.03
CA PHE A 68 -3.73 -6.74 3.32
C PHE A 68 -4.71 -5.73 3.93
N LYS A 69 -5.77 -6.23 4.58
CA LYS A 69 -6.83 -5.47 5.23
C LYS A 69 -6.50 -5.16 6.69
N ASP A 70 -5.74 -6.04 7.35
CA ASP A 70 -5.39 -5.90 8.75
C ASP A 70 -4.40 -4.76 8.99
N ALA A 71 -4.64 -3.99 10.05
CA ALA A 71 -3.80 -2.88 10.47
C ALA A 71 -3.46 -2.98 11.96
N SER A 72 -2.20 -2.73 12.30
CA SER A 72 -1.80 -2.56 13.70
C SER A 72 -2.20 -1.17 14.18
N ILE A 73 -3.01 -1.09 15.23
CA ILE A 73 -3.37 0.18 15.87
C ILE A 73 -2.29 0.52 16.90
N ILE A 74 -1.59 1.63 16.67
CA ILE A 74 -0.59 2.17 17.59
C ILE A 74 -1.12 3.46 18.21
N HIS A 75 -1.02 3.57 19.54
CA HIS A 75 -1.37 4.79 20.26
C HIS A 75 -0.18 5.75 20.24
N LEU A 76 -0.33 6.90 19.57
CA LEU A 76 0.66 7.95 19.55
C LEU A 76 0.27 9.05 20.54
N TYR A 77 1.21 9.41 21.40
CA TYR A 77 1.05 10.53 22.31
C TYR A 77 1.20 11.87 21.58
N ASN A 78 0.26 12.79 21.81
CA ASN A 78 0.40 14.17 21.35
C ASN A 78 1.34 14.92 22.30
N HIS A 79 2.58 15.12 21.84
CA HIS A 79 3.70 15.69 22.62
C HIS A 79 3.48 17.08 23.26
N LYS A 80 2.34 17.73 23.00
CA LYS A 80 2.04 19.10 23.46
C LYS A 80 1.17 19.18 24.71
N GLU A 81 0.63 18.07 25.21
CA GLU A 81 -0.35 18.08 26.30
C GLU A 81 0.17 17.30 27.53
N ASN A 82 -0.71 16.93 28.45
CA ASN A 82 -0.37 16.15 29.65
C ASN A 82 -0.55 14.64 29.41
N ARG A 83 0.44 13.80 29.77
CA ARG A 83 0.41 12.34 29.57
C ARG A 83 -0.67 11.62 30.36
N GLN A 84 -1.21 12.26 31.41
CA GLN A 84 -2.23 11.69 32.29
C GLN A 84 -3.65 11.81 31.73
N ILE A 85 -3.88 12.66 30.72
CA ILE A 85 -5.22 12.82 30.13
C ILE A 85 -5.35 11.83 28.98
N CYS A 86 -6.31 10.91 29.07
CA CYS A 86 -6.51 9.82 28.11
C CYS A 86 -6.78 10.33 26.67
N ASN A 87 -7.46 11.47 26.53
CA ASN A 87 -7.77 12.05 25.22
C ASN A 87 -6.55 12.61 24.47
N ASN A 88 -5.38 12.67 25.11
CA ASN A 88 -4.16 13.21 24.49
C ASN A 88 -3.41 12.16 23.66
N TYR A 89 -3.96 10.95 23.54
CA TYR A 89 -3.46 9.89 22.67
C TYR A 89 -4.34 9.80 21.43
N ARG A 90 -3.72 9.62 20.26
CA ARG A 90 -4.41 9.28 19.01
C ARG A 90 -4.05 7.88 18.55
N GLY A 91 -5.05 7.11 18.13
CA GLY A 91 -4.80 5.86 17.41
C GLY A 91 -4.30 6.13 15.99
N ILE A 92 -3.30 5.37 15.55
CA ILE A 92 -2.83 5.34 14.16
C ILE A 92 -2.87 3.89 13.69
N SER A 93 -3.60 3.65 12.60
CA SER A 93 -3.64 2.34 11.94
C SER A 93 -2.49 2.21 10.95
N ILE A 94 -1.65 1.19 11.13
CA ILE A 94 -0.50 0.92 10.26
C ILE A 94 -0.72 -0.40 9.53
N LEU A 95 -0.91 -0.32 8.21
CA LEU A 95 -0.99 -1.47 7.30
C LEU A 95 0.39 -2.07 6.97
N SER A 96 0.44 -3.28 6.41
CA SER A 96 1.68 -3.83 5.81
C SER A 96 2.26 -2.90 4.73
N SER A 97 3.55 -3.03 4.44
CA SER A 97 4.19 -2.19 3.40
C SER A 97 3.60 -2.46 2.00
N ALA A 98 3.28 -3.72 1.68
CA ALA A 98 2.63 -4.08 0.42
C ALA A 98 1.20 -3.52 0.34
N SER A 99 0.43 -3.61 1.41
CA SER A 99 -0.93 -3.03 1.50
C SER A 99 -0.92 -1.52 1.29
N LYS A 100 0.04 -0.80 1.88
CA LYS A 100 0.16 0.66 1.71
C LYS A 100 0.41 1.03 0.25
N ILE A 101 1.19 0.22 -0.47
CA ILE A 101 1.46 0.44 -1.90
C ILE A 101 0.17 0.19 -2.69
N LEU A 102 -0.53 -0.93 -2.45
CA LEU A 102 -1.80 -1.25 -3.10
C LEU A 102 -2.86 -0.18 -2.86
N ALA A 103 -3.10 0.20 -1.60
CA ALA A 103 -4.08 1.24 -1.24
C ALA A 103 -3.76 2.59 -1.92
N ARG A 104 -2.48 2.95 -2.01
CA ARG A 104 -2.06 4.18 -2.71
C ARG A 104 -2.28 4.07 -4.21
N LEU A 105 -2.04 2.91 -4.82
CA LEU A 105 -2.32 2.67 -6.24
C LEU A 105 -3.82 2.78 -6.54
N LEU A 106 -4.67 2.16 -5.72
CA LEU A 106 -6.13 2.23 -5.85
C LEU A 106 -6.65 3.67 -5.70
N LEU A 107 -6.18 4.39 -4.67
CA LEU A 107 -6.52 5.80 -4.47
C LEU A 107 -6.11 6.66 -5.68
N ASN A 108 -4.95 6.35 -6.24
CA ASN A 108 -4.43 7.06 -7.37
C ASN A 108 -5.28 6.77 -8.61
N PHE A 109 -5.56 5.50 -8.89
CA PHE A 109 -6.45 5.09 -9.97
C PHE A 109 -7.81 5.80 -9.91
N HIS A 110 -8.43 5.83 -8.72
CA HIS A 110 -9.68 6.54 -8.50
C HIS A 110 -9.58 8.05 -8.82
N ARG A 111 -8.40 8.66 -8.69
CA ARG A 111 -8.10 10.05 -9.04
C ARG A 111 -7.66 10.26 -10.49
N GLY A 112 -7.80 9.25 -11.35
CA GLY A 112 -7.41 9.31 -12.76
C GLY A 112 -5.91 9.08 -13.03
N LEU A 113 -5.20 8.46 -12.09
CA LEU A 113 -3.77 8.14 -12.23
C LEU A 113 -3.53 6.81 -12.95
#